data_AF-A0A969ITW7-F1
#
_entry.id   AF-A0A969ITW7-F1
#
_cell.length_a   1.000
_cell.length_b   1.000
_cell.length_c   1.000
_cell.angle_alpha   90.00
_cell.angle_beta   90.00
_cell.angle_gamma   90.00
#
_symmetry.space_group_name_H-M   'P 1'
#
loop_
_entity.id
_entity.type
_entity.pdbx_description
1 polymer ?
#
loop_
_entity_poly.entity_id
_entity_poly.type
_entity_poly.pdbx_seq_one_letter_code
_entity_poly.pdbx_strand_id
1 'polypeptide(L)'
;GEFVFYDDVDDQALATGIVTIRQTALPKVWEICRARGMGVVADVHVHPGGYWQSSSDAANPVMPRLGHLALILPDFARNQPKPGGIGIYEYQESGRWRDHSRMGRRIFRLT
;
A
#
# COMPACT_ATOMS: atom_id res chain seq x y z
N GLY A 1 -13.82 -11.95 -6.17
CA GLY A 1 -12.62 -11.09 -6.30
C GLY A 1 -11.42 -11.99 -6.44
N GLU A 2 -10.38 -11.53 -7.13
CA GLU A 2 -9.10 -12.23 -7.16
C GLU A 2 -8.33 -11.99 -5.87
N PHE A 3 -7.59 -12.98 -5.41
CA PHE A 3 -6.69 -12.87 -4.27
C PHE A 3 -5.38 -13.59 -4.58
N VAL A 4 -4.33 -13.23 -3.84
CA VAL A 4 -3.02 -13.86 -3.80
C VAL A 4 -2.63 -13.89 -2.33
N PHE A 5 -2.22 -15.04 -1.81
CA PHE A 5 -1.82 -15.12 -0.41
C PHE A 5 -0.40 -14.60 -0.20
N TYR A 6 -0.06 -14.25 1.04
CA TYR A 6 1.26 -13.73 1.36
C TYR A 6 2.37 -14.74 1.08
N ASP A 7 2.13 -16.02 1.36
CA ASP A 7 3.01 -17.15 1.09
C ASP A 7 3.10 -17.52 -0.40
N ASP A 8 2.09 -17.18 -1.21
CA ASP A 8 2.22 -17.23 -2.67
C ASP A 8 3.19 -16.18 -3.20
N VAL A 9 3.37 -15.06 -2.49
CA VAL A 9 4.30 -13.98 -2.87
C VAL A 9 5.70 -14.24 -2.31
N ASP A 10 5.78 -14.56 -1.02
CA ASP A 10 7.00 -14.77 -0.26
C ASP A 10 6.85 -15.99 0.66
N ASP A 11 7.60 -17.06 0.40
CA ASP A 11 7.54 -18.31 1.16
C ASP A 11 7.91 -18.17 2.64
N GLN A 12 8.56 -17.07 3.03
CA GLN A 12 8.90 -16.74 4.42
C GLN A 12 7.90 -15.79 5.07
N ALA A 13 6.78 -15.45 4.40
CA ALA A 13 5.94 -14.35 4.83
C ALA A 13 5.31 -14.50 6.22
N LEU A 14 5.13 -15.76 6.66
CA LEU A 14 4.47 -16.11 7.91
C LEU A 14 5.44 -16.71 8.95
N ALA A 15 6.74 -16.72 8.67
CA ALA A 15 7.74 -17.45 9.47
C ALA A 15 7.96 -16.90 10.89
N THR A 16 7.55 -15.65 11.16
CA THR A 16 7.86 -14.93 12.41
C THR A 16 6.66 -14.74 13.33
N GLY A 17 5.49 -15.26 12.97
CA GLY A 17 4.23 -15.02 13.69
C GLY A 17 3.60 -13.65 13.42
N ILE A 18 4.25 -12.81 12.61
CA ILE A 18 3.69 -11.60 11.99
C ILE A 18 3.89 -11.70 10.47
N VAL A 19 3.10 -10.93 9.70
CA VAL A 19 3.27 -10.88 8.24
C VAL A 19 4.47 -10.00 7.91
N THR A 20 5.47 -10.57 7.23
CA THR A 20 6.62 -9.84 6.68
C THR A 20 6.79 -10.17 5.21
N ILE A 21 6.93 -9.20 4.32
CA ILE A 21 7.25 -9.49 2.91
C ILE A 21 8.64 -8.93 2.61
N ARG A 22 9.55 -9.77 2.12
CA ARG A 22 10.85 -9.32 1.62
C ARG A 22 10.64 -8.48 0.37
N GLN A 23 11.33 -7.34 0.30
CA GLN A 23 11.24 -6.45 -0.87
C GLN A 23 11.59 -7.19 -2.18
N THR A 24 12.47 -8.20 -2.12
CA THR A 24 12.85 -9.04 -3.26
C THR A 24 11.75 -9.99 -3.73
N ALA A 25 10.72 -10.24 -2.92
CA ALA A 25 9.59 -11.11 -3.26
C ALA A 25 8.42 -10.35 -3.91
N LEU A 26 8.31 -9.05 -3.63
CA LEU A 26 7.28 -8.19 -4.24
C LEU A 26 7.22 -8.32 -5.78
N PRO A 27 8.34 -8.43 -6.55
CA PRO A 27 8.35 -8.64 -8.02
C PRO A 27 7.29 -9.62 -8.53
N LYS A 28 7.02 -10.67 -7.75
CA LYS A 28 6.03 -11.70 -8.04
C LYS A 28 4.59 -11.18 -8.08
N VAL A 29 4.23 -10.19 -7.26
CA VAL A 29 2.91 -9.54 -7.31
C VAL A 29 2.69 -8.89 -8.67
N TRP A 30 3.69 -8.18 -9.19
CA TRP A 30 3.57 -7.56 -10.51
C TRP A 30 3.50 -8.58 -11.64
N GLU A 31 4.22 -9.70 -11.54
CA GLU A 31 4.12 -10.80 -12.51
C GLU A 31 2.71 -11.39 -12.54
N ILE A 32 2.13 -11.67 -11.36
CA ILE A 32 0.77 -12.17 -11.24
C ILE A 32 -0.23 -11.17 -11.83
N CYS A 33 -0.13 -9.88 -11.48
CA CYS A 33 -1.00 -8.85 -12.05
C CYS A 33 -0.86 -8.77 -13.58
N ARG A 34 0.37 -8.74 -14.12
CA ARG A 34 0.60 -8.66 -15.57
C ARG A 34 0.06 -9.87 -16.31
N ALA A 35 0.23 -11.09 -15.78
CA ALA A 35 -0.29 -12.31 -16.37
C ALA A 35 -1.82 -12.30 -16.48
N ARG A 36 -2.49 -11.48 -15.66
CA ARG A 36 -3.95 -11.29 -15.65
C ARG A 36 -4.39 -10.01 -16.38
N GLY A 37 -3.48 -9.34 -17.10
CA GLY A 37 -3.78 -8.09 -17.82
C GLY A 37 -3.97 -6.88 -16.91
N MET A 38 -3.48 -6.94 -15.67
CA MET A 38 -3.59 -5.87 -14.67
C MET A 38 -2.25 -5.17 -14.41
N GLY A 39 -2.33 -3.93 -13.91
CA GLY A 39 -1.20 -3.19 -13.38
C GLY A 39 -1.39 -2.89 -11.90
N VAL A 40 -0.29 -2.91 -11.13
CA VAL A 40 -0.31 -2.43 -9.74
C VAL A 40 -0.19 -0.91 -9.76
N VAL A 41 -1.18 -0.22 -9.19
CA VAL A 41 -1.29 1.25 -9.22
C VAL A 41 -1.15 1.90 -7.84
N ALA A 42 -1.38 1.12 -6.79
CA ALA A 42 -1.34 1.57 -5.41
C ALA A 42 -1.14 0.37 -4.47
N ASP A 43 -0.67 0.64 -3.25
CA ASP A 43 -0.80 -0.29 -2.12
C ASP A 43 -1.75 0.30 -1.06
N VAL A 44 -2.36 -0.59 -0.28
CA VAL A 44 -3.19 -0.21 0.88
C VAL A 44 -2.69 -0.98 2.07
N HIS A 45 -2.43 -0.27 3.17
CA HIS A 45 -2.12 -0.87 4.46
C HIS A 45 -2.84 -0.15 5.58
N VAL A 46 -2.83 -0.77 6.76
CA VAL A 46 -3.59 -0.31 7.93
C VAL A 46 -2.66 0.04 9.07
N HIS A 47 -3.04 1.05 9.84
CA HIS A 47 -2.39 1.42 11.10
C HIS A 47 -3.36 1.21 12.27
N PRO A 48 -2.87 0.99 13.51
CA PRO A 48 -3.71 0.87 14.70
C PRO A 48 -4.42 2.17 15.10
N GLY A 49 -3.97 3.31 14.60
CA GLY A 49 -4.45 4.65 14.96
C GLY A 49 -4.67 5.51 13.72
N GLY A 50 -4.00 6.67 13.61
CA GLY A 50 -4.16 7.60 12.49
C GLY A 50 -3.72 7.07 11.12
N TYR A 51 -3.89 7.90 10.09
CA TYR A 51 -3.57 7.55 8.70
C TYR A 51 -2.23 8.12 8.21
N TRP A 52 -1.37 8.52 9.12
CA TRP A 52 -0.12 9.21 8.79
C TRP A 52 0.94 8.23 8.29
N GLN A 53 1.68 8.60 7.26
CA GLN A 53 2.85 7.83 6.83
C GLN A 53 3.95 7.89 7.89
N SER A 54 4.38 6.72 8.39
CA SER A 54 5.50 6.65 9.33
C SER A 54 6.85 6.84 8.60
N SER A 55 7.90 7.16 9.36
CA SER A 55 9.26 7.23 8.81
C SER A 55 9.72 5.88 8.24
N SER A 56 9.34 4.77 8.88
CA SER A 56 9.65 3.43 8.40
C SER A 56 8.92 3.09 7.10
N ASP A 57 7.64 3.46 6.96
CA ASP A 57 6.88 3.23 5.73
C ASP A 57 7.45 4.06 4.58
N ALA A 58 7.76 5.34 4.82
CA ALA A 58 8.34 6.23 3.82
C ALA A 58 9.71 5.75 3.34
N ALA A 59 10.53 5.17 4.24
CA ALA A 59 11.85 4.64 3.93
C ALA A 59 11.83 3.28 3.22
N ASN A 60 10.73 2.53 3.34
CA ASN A 60 10.60 1.17 2.79
C ASN A 60 9.33 1.05 1.91
N PRO A 61 9.23 1.82 0.81
CA PRO A 61 8.08 1.74 -0.08
C PRO A 61 7.87 0.32 -0.61
N VAL A 62 6.61 -0.13 -0.65
CA VAL A 62 6.22 -1.34 -1.39
C VAL A 62 6.57 -1.19 -2.87
N MET A 63 6.40 0.00 -3.44
CA MET A 63 6.79 0.30 -4.81
C MET A 63 7.47 1.67 -4.94
N PRO A 64 8.80 1.73 -5.07
CA PRO A 64 9.54 2.98 -5.30
C PRO A 64 9.45 3.41 -6.78
N ARG A 65 8.23 3.61 -7.28
CA ARG A 65 7.96 4.06 -8.66
C ARG A 65 7.26 5.41 -8.63
N LEU A 66 7.74 6.36 -9.43
CA LEU A 66 7.14 7.68 -9.56
C LEU A 66 5.63 7.58 -9.83
N GLY A 67 4.83 8.27 -9.01
CA GLY A 67 3.38 8.30 -9.10
C GLY A 67 2.66 7.16 -8.36
N HIS A 68 3.37 6.20 -7.78
CA HIS A 68 2.76 5.14 -6.96
C HIS A 68 2.08 5.74 -5.73
N LEU A 69 0.89 5.26 -5.39
CA LEU A 69 0.13 5.71 -4.23
C LEU A 69 0.20 4.70 -3.09
N ALA A 70 0.63 5.14 -1.91
CA ALA A 70 0.45 4.41 -0.66
C ALA A 70 -0.80 4.94 0.05
N LEU A 71 -1.78 4.07 0.28
CA LEU A 71 -3.01 4.36 0.99
C LEU A 71 -2.95 3.81 2.41
N ILE A 72 -3.20 4.67 3.39
CA ILE A 72 -3.11 4.30 4.82
C ILE A 72 -4.48 4.43 5.45
N LEU A 73 -5.00 3.32 5.95
CA LEU A 73 -6.28 3.26 6.62
C LEU A 73 -6.09 3.26 8.14
N PRO A 74 -6.77 4.16 8.88
CA PRO A 74 -6.68 4.22 10.33
C PRO A 74 -7.44 3.08 11.01
N ASP A 75 -7.16 2.87 12.30
CA ASP A 75 -7.88 1.98 13.22
C ASP A 75 -8.12 0.54 12.71
N PHE A 76 -7.16 -0.04 11.97
CA PHE A 76 -7.29 -1.33 11.29
C PHE A 76 -8.49 -1.40 10.33
N ALA A 77 -8.85 -0.28 9.73
CA ALA A 77 -10.02 -0.10 8.87
C ALA A 77 -11.37 -0.44 9.54
N ARG A 78 -11.43 -0.61 10.87
CA ARG A 78 -12.64 -1.04 11.62
C ARG A 78 -13.86 -0.14 11.38
N ASN A 79 -13.64 1.15 11.14
CA ASN A 79 -14.69 2.16 11.05
C ASN A 79 -15.09 2.55 9.62
N GLN A 80 -14.77 1.72 8.61
CA GLN A 80 -15.00 2.01 7.18
C GLN A 80 -14.53 3.42 6.77
N PRO A 81 -13.20 3.67 6.77
CA PRO A 81 -12.64 4.99 6.51
C PRO A 81 -13.18 5.62 5.23
N LYS A 82 -13.59 6.89 5.31
CA LYS A 82 -14.13 7.65 4.16
C LYS A 82 -13.04 8.50 3.51
N PRO A 83 -13.15 8.85 2.22
CA PRO A 83 -12.22 9.77 1.58
C PRO A 83 -12.10 11.08 2.36
N GLY A 84 -10.86 11.44 2.75
CA GLY A 84 -10.54 12.52 3.70
C GLY A 84 -10.13 12.04 5.10
N GLY A 85 -10.42 10.78 5.46
CA GLY A 85 -9.87 10.06 6.61
C GLY A 85 -8.95 8.91 6.21
N ILE A 86 -8.40 8.99 5.00
CA ILE A 86 -7.46 8.03 4.41
C ILE A 86 -6.19 8.80 4.07
N GLY A 87 -5.06 8.26 4.47
CA GLY A 87 -3.74 8.78 4.12
C GLY A 87 -3.47 8.48 2.66
N ILE A 88 -3.05 9.48 1.88
CA ILE A 88 -2.78 9.31 0.45
C ILE A 88 -1.41 9.92 0.18
N TYR A 89 -0.41 9.08 -0.04
CA TYR A 89 0.97 9.49 -0.24
C TYR A 89 1.44 9.05 -1.62
N GLU A 90 1.85 10.02 -2.44
CA GLU A 90 2.37 9.76 -3.78
C GLU A 90 3.89 9.72 -3.75
N TYR A 91 4.47 8.57 -4.10
CA TYR A 91 5.91 8.41 -4.22
C TYR A 91 6.43 9.28 -5.36
N GLN A 92 7.45 10.08 -5.05
CA GLN A 92 8.14 10.93 -6.00
C GLN A 92 9.43 10.25 -6.46
N GLU A 93 10.56 10.94 -6.42
CA GLU A 93 11.88 10.37 -6.65
C GLU A 93 12.70 10.44 -5.37
N SER A 94 13.70 9.57 -5.26
CA SER A 94 14.70 9.60 -4.18
C SER A 94 14.09 9.56 -2.78
N GLY A 95 13.09 8.70 -2.55
CA GLY A 95 12.46 8.51 -1.23
C GLY A 95 11.55 9.66 -0.77
N ARG A 96 11.26 10.64 -1.63
CA ARG A 96 10.34 11.74 -1.30
C ARG A 96 8.90 11.33 -1.55
N TRP A 97 8.00 11.93 -0.78
CA TRP A 97 6.57 11.68 -0.84
C TRP A 97 5.79 13.00 -0.86
N ARG A 98 4.69 13.02 -1.62
CA ARG A 98 3.72 14.11 -1.60
C ARG A 98 2.46 13.65 -0.87
N ASP A 99 2.05 14.38 0.16
CA ASP A 99 0.83 14.13 0.91
C ASP A 99 -0.37 14.77 0.22
N HIS A 100 -1.34 13.94 -0.16
CA HIS A 100 -2.61 14.36 -0.76
C HIS A 100 -3.83 14.07 0.12
N SER A 101 -3.63 13.65 1.37
CA SER A 101 -4.70 13.16 2.25
C SER A 101 -5.84 14.18 2.40
N ARG A 102 -5.52 15.47 2.50
CA ARG A 102 -6.52 16.57 2.56
C ARG A 102 -7.33 16.74 1.28
N MET A 103 -6.76 16.36 0.13
CA MET A 103 -7.40 16.41 -1.19
C MET A 103 -8.08 15.09 -1.55
N GLY A 104 -8.16 14.12 -0.64
CA GLY A 104 -8.54 12.74 -0.96
C GLY A 104 -9.86 12.57 -1.70
N ARG A 105 -10.86 13.43 -1.48
CA ARG A 105 -12.14 13.41 -2.22
C ARG A 105 -12.01 13.73 -3.71
N ARG A 106 -10.91 14.37 -4.13
CA ARG A 106 -10.59 14.65 -5.54
C ARG A 106 -9.82 13.52 -6.21
N ILE A 107 -9.09 12.71 -5.42
CA ILE A 107 -8.24 11.61 -5.90
C ILE A 107 -9.00 10.29 -5.88
N PHE A 108 -9.74 10.03 -4.80
CA PHE A 108 -10.56 8.84 -4.61
C PHE A 108 -12.03 9.19 -4.44
N ARG A 109 -12.88 8.52 -5.22
CA ARG A 109 -14.32 8.43 -4.98
C ARG A 109 -14.65 6.97 -4.69
N LEU A 110 -15.26 6.73 -3.53
CA LEU A 110 -15.96 5.48 -3.28
C LEU A 110 -17.37 5.67 -3.85
N THR A 111 -17.71 4.91 -4.88
CA THR A 111 -19.05 4.83 -5.47
C THR A 111 -19.84 3.71 -4.81
#